data_AF-A0A3D5UUB9-F1
#
_entry.id   AF-A0A3D5UUB9-F1
#
_cell.length_a   1.000
_cell.length_b   1.000
_cell.length_c   1.000
_cell.angle_alpha   90.00
_cell.angle_beta   90.00
_cell.angle_gamma   90.00
#
_symmetry.space_group_name_H-M   'P 1'
#
loop_
_entity.id
_entity.type
_entity.pdbx_description
1 polymer ?
#
loop_
_entity_poly.entity_id
_entity_poly.type
_entity_poly.pdbx_seq_one_letter_code
_entity_poly.pdbx_strand_id
1 'polypeptide(L)'
;PATLVLFPEMDEKADVPEITTACWDILHKDAASMMCATSRMAVKRKGASAPAIVACTLLPDDPQFEMGRTIRESLVPVKLNHRHCATFCVLGGASCSA
;
A
#
# COMPACT_ATOMS: atom_id res chain seq x y z
N PRO A 1 -2.93 -0.46 -23.06
CA PRO A 1 -3.09 0.09 -21.69
C PRO A 1 -4.58 0.24 -21.36
N ALA A 2 -4.98 -0.10 -20.13
CA ALA A 2 -6.34 0.19 -19.68
C ALA A 2 -6.54 1.71 -19.58
N THR A 3 -7.66 2.23 -20.10
CA THR A 3 -7.97 3.68 -20.05
C THR A 3 -8.46 4.10 -18.66
N LEU A 4 -9.07 3.17 -17.91
CA LEU A 4 -9.54 3.33 -16.55
C LEU A 4 -9.55 1.97 -15.85
N VAL A 5 -9.10 1.92 -14.60
CA VAL A 5 -9.20 0.75 -13.72
C VAL A 5 -10.00 1.17 -12.49
N LEU A 6 -11.00 0.37 -12.12
CA LEU A 6 -11.80 0.58 -10.93
C LEU A 6 -11.51 -0.55 -9.95
N PHE A 7 -11.19 -0.17 -8.71
CA PHE A 7 -11.07 -1.11 -7.60
C PHE A 7 -12.40 -1.19 -6.84
N PRO A 8 -12.63 -2.27 -6.06
CA PRO A 8 -13.75 -2.33 -5.13
C PRO A 8 -13.75 -1.14 -4.15
N GLU A 9 -14.91 -0.90 -3.54
CA GLU A 9 -15.07 0.18 -2.56
C GLU A 9 -14.22 -0.05 -1.31
N MET A 10 -13.62 1.02 -0.79
CA MET A 10 -12.84 1.00 0.44
C MET A 10 -13.76 1.09 1.67
N ASP A 11 -14.32 -0.05 2.08
CA ASP A 11 -15.13 -0.12 3.30
C ASP A 11 -14.26 -0.14 4.57
N GLU A 12 -14.31 0.96 5.32
CA GLU A 12 -13.62 1.13 6.60
C GLU A 12 -14.14 0.22 7.73
N LYS A 13 -15.27 -0.44 7.53
CA LYS A 13 -15.87 -1.37 8.50
C LYS A 13 -15.76 -2.83 8.10
N ALA A 14 -15.19 -3.13 6.94
CA ALA A 14 -15.03 -4.50 6.47
C ALA A 14 -14.22 -5.31 7.48
N ASP A 15 -14.78 -6.45 7.87
CA ASP A 15 -14.08 -7.50 8.60
C ASP A 15 -13.26 -8.32 7.59
N VAL A 16 -11.95 -8.38 7.79
CA VAL A 16 -11.03 -8.99 6.83
C VAL A 16 -10.06 -9.91 7.54
N PRO A 17 -9.70 -11.05 6.91
CA PRO A 17 -8.73 -11.96 7.49
C PRO A 17 -7.35 -11.30 7.58
N GLU A 18 -6.61 -11.67 8.62
CA GLU A 18 -5.23 -11.23 8.82
C GLU A 18 -4.31 -11.82 7.74
N ILE A 19 -3.34 -11.03 7.30
CA ILE A 19 -2.30 -11.49 6.38
C ILE A 19 -1.24 -12.27 7.17
N THR A 20 -0.90 -13.45 6.67
CA THR A 20 0.23 -14.24 7.19
C THR A 20 1.28 -14.43 6.10
N THR A 21 2.51 -14.79 6.47
CA THR A 21 3.56 -15.10 5.48
C THR A 21 3.23 -16.33 4.64
N ALA A 22 2.39 -17.24 5.13
CA ALA A 22 1.90 -18.39 4.36
C ALA A 22 1.01 -17.97 3.18
N CYS A 23 0.39 -16.78 3.22
CA CYS A 23 -0.42 -16.28 2.12
C CYS A 23 0.36 -16.15 0.80
N TRP A 24 1.68 -15.92 0.85
CA TRP A 24 2.52 -15.82 -0.34
C TRP A 24 2.57 -17.13 -1.11
N ASP A 25 2.79 -18.24 -0.40
CA ASP A 25 2.83 -19.57 -0.99
C ASP A 25 1.44 -20.02 -1.46
N ILE A 26 0.40 -19.79 -0.64
CA ILE A 26 -0.99 -20.17 -0.94
C ILE A 26 -1.50 -19.46 -2.21
N LEU A 27 -1.16 -18.18 -2.37
CA LEU A 27 -1.62 -17.37 -3.49
C LEU A 27 -0.66 -17.34 -4.67
N HIS A 28 0.49 -18.02 -4.54
CA HIS A 28 1.58 -17.99 -5.53
C HIS A 28 2.01 -16.55 -5.89
N LYS A 29 2.20 -15.71 -4.87
CA LYS A 29 2.60 -14.30 -5.01
C LYS A 29 3.94 -14.03 -4.32
N ASP A 30 4.74 -13.18 -4.94
CA ASP A 30 5.96 -12.63 -4.33
C ASP A 30 5.61 -11.36 -3.53
N ALA A 31 6.08 -11.25 -2.29
CA ALA A 31 5.95 -10.03 -1.50
C ALA A 31 6.57 -8.79 -2.19
N ALA A 32 7.63 -8.98 -2.99
CA ALA A 32 8.27 -7.93 -3.76
C ALA A 32 7.39 -7.39 -4.90
N SER A 33 6.33 -8.11 -5.28
CA SER A 33 5.36 -7.65 -6.30
C SER A 33 4.40 -6.59 -5.76
N MET A 34 4.30 -6.43 -4.43
CA MET A 34 3.43 -5.43 -3.84
C MET A 34 3.89 -4.02 -4.21
N MET A 35 2.97 -3.14 -4.61
CA MET A 35 3.31 -1.77 -5.02
C MET A 35 4.12 -1.03 -3.93
N CYS A 36 3.75 -1.18 -2.66
CA CYS A 36 4.46 -0.57 -1.53
C CYS A 36 5.85 -1.18 -1.26
N ALA A 37 6.24 -2.28 -1.90
CA ALA A 37 7.59 -2.81 -1.80
C ALA A 37 8.60 -1.94 -2.55
N THR A 38 8.22 -1.37 -3.70
CA THR A 38 9.15 -0.68 -4.62
C THR A 38 8.75 0.76 -4.95
N SER A 39 7.48 1.13 -4.75
CA SER A 39 6.96 2.47 -5.09
C SER A 39 6.72 3.31 -3.84
N ARG A 40 6.85 4.63 -3.98
CA ARG A 40 6.59 5.61 -2.94
C ARG A 40 5.81 6.79 -3.49
N MET A 41 4.94 7.36 -2.67
CA MET A 41 4.21 8.59 -2.97
C MET A 41 4.81 9.75 -2.18
N ALA A 42 5.13 10.87 -2.83
CA ALA A 42 5.53 12.09 -2.15
C ALA A 42 4.29 12.96 -1.90
N VAL A 43 3.96 13.21 -0.63
CA VAL A 43 2.79 13.98 -0.21
C VAL A 43 3.22 15.32 0.37
N LYS A 44 2.90 16.43 -0.32
CA LYS A 44 3.05 17.79 0.21
C LYS A 44 1.72 18.26 0.78
N ARG A 45 1.50 18.05 2.08
CA ARG A 45 0.31 18.54 2.77
C ARG A 45 0.31 20.07 2.82
N LYS A 46 -0.88 20.67 2.74
CA LYS A 46 -1.07 22.12 2.81
C LYS A 46 -0.47 22.66 4.11
N GLY A 47 0.39 23.67 4.01
CA GLY A 47 1.05 24.29 5.17
C GLY A 47 2.23 23.51 5.75
N ALA A 48 2.47 22.25 5.36
CA ALA A 48 3.65 21.52 5.82
C ALA A 48 4.94 22.16 5.27
N SER A 49 6.01 22.22 6.06
CA SER A 49 7.29 22.82 5.65
C SER A 49 7.96 22.09 4.48
N ALA A 50 7.79 20.77 4.37
CA ALA A 50 8.29 19.94 3.27
C ALA A 50 7.41 18.69 3.08
N PRO A 51 7.56 17.96 1.96
CA PRO A 51 6.78 16.75 1.67
C PRO A 51 7.20 15.58 2.57
N ALA A 52 6.28 14.65 2.77
CA ALA A 52 6.53 13.34 3.36
C ALA A 52 6.54 12.26 2.29
N ILE A 53 7.29 11.17 2.52
CA ILE A 53 7.32 10.01 1.65
C ILE A 53 6.45 8.92 2.26
N VAL A 54 5.41 8.50 1.54
CA VAL A 54 4.39 7.58 2.01
C VAL A 54 4.45 6.28 1.21
N ALA A 55 4.32 5.14 1.89
CA ALA A 55 4.40 3.81 1.27
C ALA A 55 3.11 3.40 0.54
N CYS A 56 1.95 3.89 0.97
CA CYS A 56 0.64 3.50 0.44
C CYS A 56 -0.08 4.69 -0.19
N THR A 57 -0.53 4.53 -1.43
CA THR A 57 -1.32 5.56 -2.14
C THR A 57 -2.76 5.66 -1.63
N LEU A 58 -3.30 4.57 -1.06
CA LEU A 58 -4.65 4.52 -0.51
C LEU A 58 -4.74 5.08 0.92
N LEU A 59 -3.60 5.22 1.60
CA LEU A 59 -3.52 5.65 3.00
C LEU A 59 -2.58 6.85 3.16
N PRO A 60 -2.83 7.97 2.44
CA PRO A 60 -1.94 9.14 2.45
C PRO A 60 -1.85 9.81 3.81
N ASP A 61 -2.86 9.67 4.68
CA ASP A 61 -2.97 10.37 5.96
C ASP A 61 -2.72 9.47 7.17
N ASP A 62 -2.47 8.18 6.96
CA ASP A 62 -2.17 7.26 8.04
C ASP A 62 -0.67 7.34 8.41
N PRO A 63 -0.32 7.79 9.63
CA PRO A 63 1.07 7.96 10.04
C PRO A 63 1.90 6.67 9.98
N GLN A 64 1.27 5.49 10.08
CA GLN A 64 2.00 4.22 10.04
C GLN A 64 2.67 3.95 8.68
N PHE A 65 2.18 4.59 7.61
CA PHE A 65 2.72 4.48 6.25
C PHE A 65 3.57 5.68 5.85
N GLU A 66 3.78 6.66 6.74
CA GLU A 66 4.69 7.79 6.52
C GLU A 66 6.13 7.38 6.85
N MET A 67 6.94 7.20 5.83
CA MET A 67 8.27 6.57 5.91
C MET A 67 9.42 7.59 5.91
N GLY A 68 9.15 8.83 6.35
CA GLY A 68 10.15 9.89 6.45
C GLY A 68 10.04 10.98 5.38
N ARG A 69 11.16 11.66 5.13
CA ARG A 69 11.26 12.90 4.34
C ARG A 69 12.01 12.70 3.04
N THR A 70 12.78 11.63 2.93
CA THR A 70 13.56 11.31 1.74
C THR A 70 13.26 9.90 1.24
N ILE A 71 13.52 9.65 -0.05
CA ILE A 71 13.39 8.30 -0.62
C ILE A 71 14.28 7.33 0.15
N ARG A 72 15.52 7.72 0.50
CA ARG A 72 16.46 6.88 1.24
C ARG A 72 15.89 6.41 2.58
N GLU A 73 15.30 7.31 3.37
CA GLU A 73 14.65 6.97 4.65
C GLU A 73 13.49 5.99 4.45
N SER A 74 12.79 6.11 3.32
CA SER A 74 11.61 5.30 3.03
C SER A 74 11.89 3.85 2.61
N LEU A 75 13.14 3.49 2.34
CA LEU A 75 13.55 2.15 1.87
C LEU A 75 13.69 1.16 3.02
N VAL A 76 12.71 1.13 3.91
CA VAL A 76 12.60 0.14 5.00
C VAL A 76 11.37 -0.75 4.78
N PRO A 77 11.30 -1.93 5.43
CA PRO A 77 10.14 -2.81 5.30
C PRO A 77 8.83 -2.12 5.68
N VAL A 78 7.79 -2.33 4.85
CA VAL A 78 6.44 -1.82 5.08
C VAL A 78 5.62 -2.92 5.74
N LYS A 79 4.90 -2.60 6.81
CA LYS A 79 3.98 -3.54 7.46
C LYS A 79 2.68 -3.60 6.65
N LEU A 80 2.24 -4.82 6.32
CA LEU A 80 0.98 -5.06 5.62
C LEU A 80 -0.13 -5.37 6.62
N ASN A 81 -0.39 -4.41 7.51
CA ASN A 81 -1.24 -4.55 8.70
C ASN A 81 -2.50 -3.68 8.65
N HIS A 82 -2.86 -3.17 7.47
CA HIS A 82 -4.11 -2.42 7.26
C HIS A 82 -5.14 -3.28 6.55
N ARG A 83 -6.43 -3.06 6.81
CA ARG A 83 -7.53 -3.81 6.15
C ARG A 83 -7.40 -3.77 4.62
N HIS A 84 -7.06 -2.61 4.08
CA HIS A 84 -6.86 -2.40 2.64
C HIS A 84 -5.66 -3.18 2.07
N CYS A 85 -4.64 -3.49 2.88
CA CYS A 85 -3.58 -4.41 2.46
C CYS A 85 -4.14 -5.82 2.21
N ALA A 86 -5.05 -6.29 3.06
CA ALA A 86 -5.71 -7.59 2.88
C ALA A 86 -6.72 -7.53 1.72
N THR A 87 -7.67 -6.59 1.76
CA THR A 87 -8.78 -6.48 0.82
C THR A 87 -8.35 -6.22 -0.62
N PHE A 88 -7.31 -5.40 -0.82
CA PHE A 88 -6.90 -4.99 -2.18
C PHE A 88 -5.59 -5.63 -2.60
N CYS A 89 -4.55 -5.59 -1.78
CA CYS A 89 -3.22 -6.00 -2.24
C CYS A 89 -3.02 -7.53 -2.17
N VAL A 90 -2.92 -8.06 -0.95
CA VAL A 90 -2.48 -9.44 -0.72
C VAL A 90 -3.55 -10.44 -1.13
N LEU A 91 -4.75 -10.32 -0.56
CA LEU A 91 -5.85 -11.26 -0.83
C LEU A 91 -6.73 -10.79 -1.99
N GLY A 92 -6.84 -9.47 -2.18
CA GLY A 92 -7.64 -8.86 -3.26
C GLY A 92 -7.06 -8.93 -4.67
N GLY A 93 -5.73 -8.91 -4.81
CA GLY A 93 -5.08 -8.93 -6.13
C GLY A 93 -5.30 -7.69 -7.00
N ALA A 94 -5.67 -6.55 -6.41
CA ALA A 94 -5.78 -5.28 -7.10
C ALA A 94 -4.45 -4.90 -7.76
N SER A 95 -4.48 -4.67 -9.07
CA SER A 95 -3.32 -4.23 -9.84
C SER A 95 -3.69 -3.15 -10.84
N CYS A 96 -2.79 -2.17 -11.01
CA CYS A 96 -2.84 -1.20 -12.10
C CYS A 96 -2.04 -1.66 -13.33
N SER A 97 -1.31 -2.78 -13.25
CA SER A 97 -0.58 -3.36 -14.37
C SER A 97 -1.45 -4.38 -15.10
N ALA A 98 -1.49 -4.28 -16.43
CA ALA A 98 -2.13 -5.26 -17.31
C ALA A 98 -1.20 -6.45 -17.57
#